data_AF-A0A524E2U6-F1
#
_entry.id   AF-A0A524E2U6-F1
#
_cell.length_a   1.000
_cell.length_b   1.000
_cell.length_c   1.000
_cell.angle_alpha   90.00
_cell.angle_beta   90.00
_cell.angle_gamma   90.00
#
_symmetry.space_group_name_H-M   'P 1'
#
loop_
_entity.id
_entity.type
_entity.pdbx_description
1 polymer ?
#
loop_
_entity_poly.entity_id
_entity_poly.type
_entity_poly.pdbx_seq_one_letter_code
_entity_poly.pdbx_strand_id
1 'polypeptide(L)'
;SLINAVTTAELEVGNYPFTTPIPTPAMLALQDINIQLVELPGVFEGSHEAGIGRQALSVARNTDCIALVIDLSQDIDSQMNIILSELDKARIRLNKEKSAVRVERVGLGGHMIYGAQNYEGNIDEVKEYLGARRIANIIVRFQKEATFQQFVDAMDASVAYVRALVVATKGDVPGSESRFKELEEKYGSRFDIVPTSVKQNENLDGMSWAFYDHLDILRVYTKIPGKKREDRPIVLPEGSVVEDAASKVHKELFVERFRSATIIREHDKIKRRQVGLNYPLQDGDVIQLAHR
;
A
#
# COMPACT_ATOMS: atom_id res chain seq x y z
N SER A 1 13.63 7.74 -17.89
CA SER A 1 12.74 7.69 -16.71
C SER A 1 12.82 6.29 -16.12
N LEU A 2 12.78 6.15 -14.78
CA LEU A 2 12.75 4.85 -14.09
C LEU A 2 11.58 4.00 -14.58
N ILE A 3 10.41 4.61 -14.79
CA ILE A 3 9.20 3.93 -15.26
C ILE A 3 9.40 3.36 -16.68
N ASN A 4 10.03 4.11 -17.60
CA ASN A 4 10.32 3.61 -18.95
C ASN A 4 11.33 2.46 -18.95
N ALA A 5 12.18 2.38 -17.93
CA ALA A 5 13.18 1.32 -17.83
C ALA A 5 12.57 -0.02 -17.38
N VAL A 6 11.45 0.03 -16.65
CA VAL A 6 10.82 -1.17 -16.06
C VAL A 6 9.46 -1.51 -16.65
N THR A 7 8.89 -0.64 -17.49
CA THR A 7 7.62 -0.91 -18.15
C THR A 7 7.82 -1.08 -19.65
N THR A 8 6.95 -1.86 -20.28
CA THR A 8 6.89 -2.00 -21.75
C THR A 8 6.32 -0.75 -22.43
N ALA A 9 6.05 0.32 -21.67
CA ALA A 9 5.46 1.55 -22.16
C ALA A 9 6.55 2.53 -22.64
N GLU A 10 6.45 2.95 -23.89
CA GLU A 10 7.09 4.19 -24.35
C GLU A 10 6.29 5.37 -23.77
N LEU A 11 6.55 5.78 -22.52
CA LEU A 11 6.10 7.11 -22.09
C LEU A 11 6.92 8.11 -22.89
N GLU A 12 6.26 8.88 -23.76
CA GLU A 12 6.86 10.03 -24.42
C GLU A 12 7.42 10.95 -23.34
N VAL A 13 8.75 10.94 -23.18
CA VAL A 13 9.45 11.87 -22.29
C VAL A 13 9.40 13.23 -22.99
N GLY A 14 8.32 13.97 -22.77
CA GLY A 14 8.25 15.37 -23.15
C GLY A 14 9.35 16.12 -22.40
N ASN A 15 10.36 16.61 -23.11
CA ASN A 15 11.46 17.44 -22.57
C ASN A 15 11.00 18.84 -22.11
N TYR A 16 9.75 18.99 -21.67
CA TYR A 16 9.20 20.24 -21.16
C TYR A 16 8.68 20.04 -19.74
N PRO A 17 9.06 20.91 -18.78
CA PRO A 17 8.35 20.96 -17.52
C PRO A 17 6.88 21.30 -17.85
N PHE A 18 5.92 20.68 -17.18
CA PHE A 18 4.48 21.01 -17.20
C PHE A 18 3.52 20.27 -18.17
N THR A 19 3.86 19.11 -18.75
CA THR A 19 2.86 18.37 -19.56
C THR A 19 2.72 16.89 -19.21
N THR A 20 1.93 16.60 -18.17
CA THR A 20 0.89 15.55 -18.21
C THR A 20 -0.13 15.82 -17.10
N PRO A 21 -1.31 16.41 -17.43
CA PRO A 21 -2.34 16.76 -16.44
C PRO A 21 -3.11 15.54 -15.89
N ILE A 22 -2.81 14.33 -16.36
CA ILE A 22 -3.40 13.07 -15.90
C ILE A 22 -2.24 12.12 -15.61
N PRO A 23 -2.15 11.51 -14.41
CA PRO A 23 -1.17 10.47 -14.14
C PRO A 23 -1.33 9.33 -15.14
N THR A 24 -0.37 9.13 -16.03
CA THR A 24 -0.42 8.06 -17.04
C THR A 24 -0.01 6.75 -16.39
N PRO A 25 -0.88 5.73 -16.34
CA PRO A 25 -0.52 4.43 -15.80
C PRO A 25 0.41 3.70 -16.77
N ALA A 26 1.49 3.14 -16.24
CA ALA A 26 2.38 2.23 -16.94
C ALA A 26 2.25 0.83 -16.32
N MET A 27 2.38 -0.22 -17.14
CA MET A 27 2.24 -1.60 -16.67
C MET A 27 3.62 -2.27 -16.57
N LEU A 28 3.97 -2.71 -15.36
CA LEU A 28 5.10 -3.58 -15.07
C LEU A 28 4.61 -5.03 -15.13
N ALA A 29 5.10 -5.81 -16.08
CA ALA A 29 4.84 -7.24 -16.13
C ALA A 29 5.82 -7.96 -15.20
N LEU A 30 5.30 -8.65 -14.18
CA LEU A 30 6.10 -9.45 -13.25
C LEU A 30 5.55 -10.87 -13.21
N GLN A 31 6.31 -11.82 -13.75
CA GLN A 31 5.86 -13.20 -13.94
C GLN A 31 4.51 -13.28 -14.69
N ASP A 32 3.46 -13.70 -14.00
CA ASP A 32 2.10 -13.90 -14.49
C ASP A 32 1.11 -12.82 -14.03
N ILE A 33 1.61 -11.76 -13.38
CA ILE A 33 0.82 -10.61 -12.93
C ILE A 33 1.29 -9.32 -13.60
N ASN A 34 0.43 -8.30 -13.57
CA ASN A 34 0.78 -6.94 -13.98
C ASN A 34 0.59 -5.99 -12.80
N ILE A 35 1.62 -5.19 -12.52
CA ILE A 35 1.61 -4.13 -11.51
C ILE A 35 1.43 -2.80 -12.23
N GLN A 36 0.46 -2.00 -11.78
CA GLN A 36 0.23 -0.66 -12.32
C GLN A 36 1.12 0.35 -11.60
N LEU A 37 1.99 1.02 -12.36
CA LEU A 37 2.82 2.11 -11.88
C LEU A 37 2.19 3.43 -12.32
N VAL A 38 2.05 4.37 -11.39
CA VAL A 38 1.48 5.68 -11.66
C VAL A 38 2.45 6.75 -11.18
N GLU A 39 2.93 7.57 -12.12
CA GLU A 39 3.79 8.70 -11.78
C GLU A 39 2.94 9.84 -11.22
N LEU A 40 3.26 10.30 -10.00
CA LEU A 40 2.64 11.48 -9.43
C LEU A 40 3.39 12.71 -9.93
N PRO A 41 2.74 13.63 -10.68
CA PRO A 41 3.40 14.85 -11.12
C PRO A 41 3.90 15.61 -9.90
N GLY A 42 5.17 16.04 -9.98
CA GLY A 42 6.02 16.45 -8.86
C GLY A 42 5.27 17.08 -7.70
N VAL A 43 5.32 16.39 -6.56
CA VAL A 43 4.88 16.89 -5.25
C VAL A 43 5.91 17.95 -4.79
N PHE A 44 5.95 19.07 -5.49
CA PHE A 44 6.82 20.20 -5.15
C PHE A 44 5.98 21.41 -4.77
N GLU A 45 6.54 22.15 -3.82
CA GLU A 45 6.02 23.28 -3.05
C GLU A 45 4.87 24.06 -3.71
N GLY A 46 3.73 24.18 -3.00
CA GLY A 46 2.56 24.95 -3.44
C GLY A 46 1.42 24.11 -4.04
N SER A 47 1.56 22.77 -4.08
CA SER A 47 0.58 21.83 -4.64
C SER A 47 -0.71 21.68 -3.81
N HIS A 48 -0.81 22.32 -2.63
CA HIS A 48 -2.07 22.45 -1.90
C HIS A 48 -3.06 23.45 -2.53
N GLU A 49 -2.57 24.43 -3.30
CA GLU A 49 -3.41 25.49 -3.86
C GLU A 49 -3.85 25.23 -5.31
N ALA A 50 -3.06 24.48 -6.08
CA ALA A 50 -3.40 24.13 -7.47
C ALA A 50 -4.26 22.85 -7.56
N GLY A 51 -5.28 22.85 -8.43
CA GLY A 51 -6.18 21.70 -8.65
C GLY A 51 -5.47 20.38 -9.01
N ILE A 52 -4.26 20.47 -9.57
CA ILE A 52 -3.44 19.34 -10.01
C ILE A 52 -2.81 18.58 -8.82
N GLY A 53 -2.35 19.29 -7.79
CA GLY A 53 -1.77 18.65 -6.61
C GLY A 53 -2.81 17.87 -5.80
N ARG A 54 -4.06 18.37 -5.75
CA ARG A 54 -5.18 17.63 -5.13
C ARG A 54 -5.48 16.30 -5.82
N GLN A 55 -5.39 16.25 -7.15
CA GLN A 55 -5.60 15.01 -7.91
C GLN A 55 -4.48 14.00 -7.66
N ALA A 56 -3.22 14.44 -7.70
CA ALA A 56 -2.08 13.57 -7.40
C ALA A 56 -2.15 12.98 -5.99
N LEU A 57 -2.50 13.80 -4.99
CA LEU A 57 -2.68 13.34 -3.61
C LEU A 57 -3.90 12.41 -3.43
N SER A 58 -4.93 12.56 -4.26
CA SER A 58 -6.06 11.62 -4.28
C SER A 58 -5.63 10.25 -4.80
N VAL A 59 -4.76 10.21 -5.81
CA VAL A 59 -4.17 8.95 -6.30
C VAL A 59 -3.29 8.32 -5.22
N ALA A 60 -2.40 9.13 -4.61
CA ALA A 60 -1.54 8.68 -3.52
C ALA A 60 -2.29 8.11 -2.31
N ARG A 61 -3.52 8.57 -2.03
CA ARG A 61 -4.35 8.01 -0.95
C ARG A 61 -4.93 6.64 -1.25
N ASN A 62 -5.23 6.37 -2.52
CA ASN A 62 -5.96 5.17 -2.95
C ASN A 62 -5.04 4.13 -3.60
N THR A 63 -3.72 4.34 -3.54
CA THR A 63 -2.75 3.35 -4.00
C THR A 63 -2.49 2.30 -2.92
N ASP A 64 -2.16 1.09 -3.35
CA ASP A 64 -1.78 -0.01 -2.46
C ASP A 64 -0.37 0.19 -1.88
N CYS A 65 0.50 0.89 -2.62
CA CYS A 65 1.87 1.18 -2.24
C CYS A 65 2.39 2.49 -2.86
N ILE A 66 3.28 3.20 -2.16
CA ILE A 66 4.00 4.39 -2.65
C ILE A 66 5.50 4.07 -2.77
N ALA A 67 6.09 4.37 -3.92
CA ALA A 67 7.54 4.31 -4.11
C ALA A 67 8.14 5.71 -3.92
N LEU A 68 8.98 5.89 -2.90
CA LEU A 68 9.74 7.13 -2.70
C LEU A 68 11.02 7.04 -3.54
N VAL A 69 11.08 7.77 -4.65
CA VAL A 69 12.24 7.77 -5.53
C VAL A 69 13.26 8.79 -5.01
N ILE A 70 14.41 8.31 -4.55
CA ILE A 70 15.49 9.13 -3.98
C ILE A 70 16.70 9.08 -4.89
N ASP A 71 17.23 10.25 -5.23
CA ASP A 71 18.43 10.36 -6.06
C ASP A 71 19.70 10.34 -5.19
N LEU A 72 20.51 9.28 -5.29
CA LEU A 72 21.77 9.14 -4.54
C LEU A 72 22.87 10.10 -5.00
N SER A 73 22.68 10.88 -6.08
CA SER A 73 23.61 11.93 -6.47
C SER A 73 23.36 13.26 -5.75
N GLN A 74 22.25 13.38 -5.01
CA GLN A 74 21.82 14.59 -4.34
C GLN A 74 21.78 14.41 -2.81
N ASP A 75 21.43 15.48 -2.10
CA ASP A 75 21.24 15.43 -0.65
C ASP A 75 20.01 14.60 -0.29
N ILE A 76 20.20 13.54 0.48
CA ILE A 76 19.15 12.57 0.79
C ILE A 76 18.16 13.16 1.79
N ASP A 77 18.66 13.86 2.81
CA ASP A 77 17.81 14.39 3.88
C ASP A 77 16.86 15.45 3.36
N SER A 78 17.32 16.36 2.52
CA SER A 78 16.46 17.37 1.88
C SER A 78 15.34 16.71 1.07
N GLN A 79 15.66 15.72 0.23
CA GLN A 79 14.67 14.99 -0.57
C GLN A 79 13.65 14.28 0.32
N MET A 80 14.11 13.49 1.29
CA MET A 80 13.24 12.75 2.21
C MET A 80 12.35 13.70 3.02
N ASN A 81 12.90 14.78 3.57
CA ASN A 81 12.16 15.74 4.37
C ASN A 81 11.07 16.45 3.56
N ILE A 82 11.36 16.85 2.32
CA ILE A 82 10.37 17.48 1.44
C ILE A 82 9.23 16.50 1.15
N ILE A 83 9.55 15.28 0.71
CA ILE A 83 8.53 14.28 0.33
C ILE A 83 7.68 13.87 1.52
N LEU A 84 8.28 13.56 2.67
CA LEU A 84 7.55 13.16 3.87
C LEU A 84 6.67 14.31 4.40
N SER A 85 7.16 15.54 4.39
CA SER A 85 6.41 16.72 4.82
C SER A 85 5.16 16.94 3.97
N GLU A 86 5.28 16.85 2.64
CA GLU A 86 4.13 17.03 1.75
C GLU A 86 3.08 15.92 1.91
N LEU A 87 3.51 14.67 2.06
CA LEU A 87 2.60 13.55 2.32
C LEU A 87 1.95 13.68 3.70
N ASP A 88 2.67 14.14 4.72
CA ASP A 88 2.12 14.34 6.05
C ASP A 88 1.10 15.49 6.10
N LYS A 89 1.35 16.61 5.39
CA LYS A 89 0.37 17.69 5.19
C LYS A 89 -0.86 17.18 4.45
N ALA A 90 -0.66 16.29 3.49
CA ALA A 90 -1.73 15.61 2.80
C ALA A 90 -2.45 14.56 3.65
N ARG A 91 -2.08 14.31 4.92
CA ARG A 91 -2.67 13.27 5.78
C ARG A 91 -2.46 11.83 5.27
N ILE A 92 -1.34 11.59 4.60
CA ILE A 92 -0.93 10.27 4.14
C ILE A 92 0.19 9.80 5.07
N ARG A 93 -0.05 8.71 5.79
CA ARG A 93 0.87 8.13 6.77
C ARG A 93 1.55 6.90 6.18
N LEU A 94 2.82 7.03 5.84
CA LEU A 94 3.61 5.94 5.25
C LEU A 94 4.13 4.96 6.30
N ASN A 95 3.91 3.65 6.11
CA ASN A 95 4.41 2.57 6.99
C ASN A 95 4.13 2.80 8.48
N LYS A 96 3.02 3.44 8.80
CA LYS A 96 2.56 3.63 10.19
C LYS A 96 1.37 2.71 10.45
N GLU A 97 1.32 2.14 11.64
CA GLU A 97 0.20 1.26 12.00
C GLU A 97 -1.07 2.06 12.30
N LYS A 98 -2.17 1.67 11.64
CA LYS A 98 -3.53 2.18 11.93
C LYS A 98 -4.03 1.75 13.31
N SER A 99 -3.52 0.64 13.86
CA SER A 99 -4.09 -0.02 15.05
C SER A 99 -3.62 0.50 16.40
N ALA A 100 -2.68 1.44 16.47
CA ALA A 100 -2.17 1.92 17.77
C ALA A 100 -3.30 2.51 18.64
N VAL A 101 -4.25 3.20 18.02
CA VAL A 101 -5.39 3.82 18.70
C VAL A 101 -6.69 3.44 17.98
N ARG A 102 -7.65 2.89 18.72
CA ARG A 102 -9.02 2.66 18.24
C ARG A 102 -9.97 3.66 18.86
N VAL A 103 -10.78 4.26 18.02
CA VAL A 103 -11.76 5.26 18.40
C VAL A 103 -13.15 4.79 17.97
N GLU A 104 -14.11 4.84 18.89
CA GLU A 104 -15.49 4.46 18.63
C GLU A 104 -16.44 5.50 19.23
N ARG A 105 -17.31 6.11 18.41
CA ARG A 105 -18.32 7.04 18.90
C ARG A 105 -19.51 6.27 19.47
N VAL A 106 -19.97 6.66 20.65
CA VAL A 106 -21.06 5.98 21.35
C VAL A 106 -22.18 6.96 21.69
N GLY A 107 -23.38 6.44 22.00
CA GLY A 107 -24.53 7.28 22.31
C GLY A 107 -24.49 7.94 23.70
N LEU A 108 -23.83 7.31 24.67
CA LEU A 108 -23.79 7.71 26.08
C LEU A 108 -22.46 7.25 26.73
N GLY A 109 -22.09 7.83 27.86
CA GLY A 109 -20.95 7.39 28.68
C GLY A 109 -19.75 8.33 28.73
N GLY A 110 -19.82 9.51 28.10
CA GLY A 110 -18.76 10.50 28.19
C GLY A 110 -17.47 10.08 27.47
N HIS A 111 -16.33 10.57 27.97
CA HIS A 111 -14.99 10.18 27.49
C HIS A 111 -14.52 8.92 28.20
N MET A 112 -14.57 7.77 27.52
CA MET A 112 -14.09 6.49 28.04
C MET A 112 -12.72 6.17 27.42
N ILE A 113 -11.65 6.31 28.20
CA ILE A 113 -10.28 6.10 27.73
C ILE A 113 -9.72 4.82 28.37
N TYR A 114 -9.28 3.89 27.54
CA TYR A 114 -8.69 2.61 27.93
C TYR A 114 -7.25 2.50 27.42
N GLY A 115 -6.39 1.80 28.17
CA GLY A 115 -5.00 1.58 27.77
C GLY A 115 -4.11 2.80 27.96
N ALA A 116 -4.46 3.70 28.86
CA ALA A 116 -3.74 4.96 29.09
C ALA A 116 -2.24 4.78 29.39
N GLN A 117 -1.81 3.64 29.91
CA GLN A 117 -0.41 3.30 30.11
C GLN A 117 0.40 3.19 28.80
N ASN A 118 -0.28 2.98 27.67
CA ASN A 118 0.32 2.93 26.34
C ASN A 118 0.33 4.31 25.67
N TYR A 119 -0.13 5.37 26.33
CA TYR A 119 -0.09 6.72 25.82
C TYR A 119 1.15 7.42 26.36
N GLU A 120 1.98 7.98 25.47
CA GLU A 120 3.25 8.62 25.87
C GLU A 120 3.05 9.96 26.58
N GLY A 121 1.88 10.61 26.43
CA GLY A 121 1.58 11.93 26.99
C GLY A 121 0.63 11.92 28.18
N ASN A 122 0.05 13.08 28.51
CA ASN A 122 -0.98 13.17 29.55
C ASN A 122 -2.39 12.97 28.97
N ILE A 123 -3.16 12.04 29.53
CA ILE A 123 -4.57 11.77 29.17
C ILE A 123 -5.44 13.04 29.23
N ASP A 124 -5.10 14.01 30.07
CA ASP A 124 -5.83 15.28 30.14
C ASP A 124 -5.79 16.05 28.82
N GLU A 125 -4.70 15.96 28.05
CA GLU A 125 -4.59 16.55 26.71
C GLU A 125 -5.61 15.92 25.74
N VAL A 126 -5.82 14.60 25.86
CA VAL A 126 -6.81 13.85 25.06
C VAL A 126 -8.22 14.34 25.40
N LYS A 127 -8.54 14.50 26.69
CA LYS A 127 -9.84 15.00 27.15
C LYS A 127 -10.08 16.45 26.73
N GLU A 128 -9.07 17.31 26.86
CA GLU A 128 -9.13 18.71 26.44
C GLU A 128 -9.40 18.82 24.93
N TYR A 129 -8.69 18.02 24.13
CA TYR A 129 -8.89 17.94 22.70
C TYR A 129 -10.31 17.49 22.31
N LEU A 130 -10.83 16.45 22.97
CA LEU A 130 -12.19 15.96 22.77
C LEU A 130 -13.23 17.02 23.16
N GLY A 131 -13.00 17.74 24.27
CA GLY A 131 -13.82 18.84 24.75
C GLY A 131 -13.86 20.02 23.77
N ALA A 132 -12.70 20.45 23.28
CA ALA A 132 -12.57 21.55 22.32
C ALA A 132 -13.34 21.27 21.01
N ARG A 133 -13.42 20.00 20.60
CA ARG A 133 -14.16 19.54 19.41
C ARG A 133 -15.62 19.18 19.67
N ARG A 134 -16.13 19.44 20.88
CA ARG A 134 -17.50 19.14 21.32
C ARG A 134 -17.89 17.67 21.13
N ILE A 135 -16.93 16.76 21.32
CA ILE A 135 -17.17 15.33 21.24
C ILE A 135 -17.49 14.83 22.64
N ALA A 136 -18.76 14.59 22.92
CA ALA A 136 -19.21 14.23 24.27
C ALA A 136 -19.02 12.75 24.60
N ASN A 137 -19.37 11.86 23.67
CA ASN A 137 -19.48 10.43 23.94
C ASN A 137 -18.56 9.63 22.99
N ILE A 138 -17.48 9.09 23.54
CA ILE A 138 -16.47 8.37 22.75
C ILE A 138 -15.68 7.38 23.59
N ILE A 139 -15.35 6.25 22.98
CA ILE A 139 -14.41 5.27 23.51
C ILE A 139 -13.08 5.43 22.76
N VAL A 140 -12.00 5.66 23.48
CA VAL A 140 -10.63 5.68 22.97
C VAL A 140 -9.88 4.51 23.59
N ARG A 141 -9.30 3.64 22.77
CA ARG A 141 -8.50 2.49 23.23
C ARG A 141 -7.10 2.58 22.66
N PHE A 142 -6.10 2.76 23.52
CA PHE A 142 -4.70 2.68 23.17
C PHE A 142 -4.23 1.22 23.22
N GLN A 143 -4.13 0.57 22.06
CA GLN A 143 -3.80 -0.85 21.97
C GLN A 143 -2.28 -1.11 22.03
N LYS A 144 -1.50 -0.14 21.56
CA LYS A 144 -0.03 -0.14 21.56
C LYS A 144 0.47 1.26 21.97
N GLU A 145 1.79 1.39 22.17
CA GLU A 145 2.45 2.67 22.40
C GLU A 145 2.04 3.69 21.32
N ALA A 146 1.52 4.83 21.76
CA ALA A 146 0.92 5.82 20.89
C ALA A 146 1.21 7.25 21.36
N THR A 147 1.51 8.09 20.37
CA THR A 147 1.68 9.54 20.48
C THR A 147 0.34 10.27 20.40
N PHE A 148 0.32 11.55 20.81
CA PHE A 148 -0.84 12.42 20.62
C PHE A 148 -1.24 12.51 19.14
N GLN A 149 -0.27 12.59 18.24
CA GLN A 149 -0.53 12.67 16.80
C GLN A 149 -1.24 11.42 16.27
N GLN A 150 -0.90 10.22 16.75
CA GLN A 150 -1.60 8.99 16.37
C GLN A 150 -3.04 8.96 16.89
N PHE A 151 -3.31 9.53 18.06
CA PHE A 151 -4.68 9.73 18.53
C PHE A 151 -5.44 10.71 17.62
N VAL A 152 -4.83 11.86 17.29
CA VAL A 152 -5.41 12.84 16.36
C VAL A 152 -5.73 12.20 15.01
N ASP A 153 -4.82 11.39 14.49
CA ASP A 153 -4.98 10.68 13.23
C ASP A 153 -6.10 9.64 13.31
N ALA A 154 -6.21 8.88 14.41
CA ALA A 154 -7.28 7.90 14.62
C ALA A 154 -8.67 8.53 14.75
N MET A 155 -8.74 9.79 15.15
CA MET A 155 -9.98 10.59 15.20
C MET A 155 -10.41 11.10 13.82
N ASP A 156 -9.51 11.14 12.85
CA ASP A 156 -9.72 11.70 11.52
C ASP A 156 -9.83 10.58 10.47
N ALA A 157 -11.06 10.30 10.03
CA ALA A 157 -11.34 9.29 9.01
C ALA A 157 -10.72 9.60 7.63
N SER A 158 -10.21 10.82 7.39
CA SER A 158 -9.55 11.20 6.14
C SER A 158 -8.06 10.81 6.07
N VAL A 159 -7.49 10.34 7.18
CA VAL A 159 -6.10 9.87 7.22
C VAL A 159 -5.99 8.55 6.48
N ALA A 160 -5.11 8.52 5.48
CA ALA A 160 -4.79 7.31 4.73
C ALA A 160 -3.49 6.72 5.26
N TYR A 161 -3.50 5.42 5.55
CA TYR A 161 -2.30 4.66 5.91
C TYR A 161 -1.91 3.85 4.69
N VAL A 162 -0.72 4.12 4.16
CA VAL A 162 -0.27 3.54 2.89
C VAL A 162 1.10 2.92 3.11
N ARG A 163 1.33 1.74 2.54
CA ARG A 163 2.66 1.12 2.55
C ARG A 163 3.58 1.85 1.59
N ALA A 164 4.86 1.89 1.91
CA ALA A 164 5.84 2.56 1.09
C ALA A 164 7.20 1.87 1.14
N LEU A 165 7.92 1.95 0.04
CA LEU A 165 9.34 1.62 -0.03
C LEU A 165 10.11 2.81 -0.59
N VAL A 166 11.42 2.80 -0.39
CA VAL A 166 12.32 3.77 -0.98
C VAL A 166 13.05 3.10 -2.14
N VAL A 167 12.98 3.71 -3.32
CA VAL A 167 13.79 3.33 -4.48
C VAL A 167 14.93 4.33 -4.58
N ALA A 168 16.12 3.90 -4.17
CA ALA A 168 17.33 4.69 -4.26
C ALA A 168 17.90 4.55 -5.68
N THR A 169 17.88 5.63 -6.46
CA THR A 169 18.30 5.67 -7.86
C THR A 169 19.70 6.25 -8.02
N LYS A 170 20.28 6.03 -9.21
CA LYS A 170 21.65 6.45 -9.57
C LYS A 170 22.75 5.82 -8.70
N GLY A 171 22.60 4.53 -8.40
CA GLY A 171 23.63 3.74 -7.71
C GLY A 171 25.02 3.74 -8.40
N ASP A 172 25.11 4.15 -9.66
CA ASP A 172 26.34 4.23 -10.45
C ASP A 172 27.21 5.47 -10.19
N VAL A 173 26.73 6.46 -9.44
CA VAL A 173 27.46 7.71 -9.21
C VAL A 173 28.54 7.53 -8.12
N PRO A 174 29.74 8.13 -8.25
CA PRO A 174 30.76 8.07 -7.21
C PRO A 174 30.23 8.56 -5.85
N GLY A 175 30.42 7.75 -4.81
CA GLY A 175 29.92 8.02 -3.46
C GLY A 175 28.45 7.64 -3.24
N SER A 176 27.79 6.99 -4.19
CA SER A 176 26.45 6.41 -4.04
C SER A 176 26.40 5.40 -2.89
N GLU A 177 27.41 4.55 -2.74
CA GLU A 177 27.46 3.53 -1.67
C GLU A 177 27.43 4.15 -0.27
N SER A 178 28.18 5.23 -0.03
CA SER A 178 28.21 5.90 1.26
C SER A 178 26.86 6.56 1.58
N ARG A 179 26.23 7.17 0.58
CA ARG A 179 24.90 7.78 0.69
C ARG A 179 23.80 6.74 0.87
N PHE A 180 23.91 5.61 0.19
CA PHE A 180 22.99 4.49 0.38
C PHE A 180 23.04 3.97 1.81
N LYS A 181 24.25 3.79 2.37
CA LYS A 181 24.41 3.40 3.79
C LYS A 181 23.80 4.43 4.73
N GLU A 182 24.02 5.72 4.48
CA GLU A 182 23.42 6.78 5.28
C GLU A 182 21.87 6.75 5.22
N LEU A 183 21.30 6.53 4.03
CA LEU A 183 19.87 6.37 3.83
C LEU A 183 19.34 5.14 4.59
N GLU A 184 20.07 4.03 4.57
CA GLU A 184 19.75 2.78 5.28
C GLU A 184 19.81 2.96 6.80
N GLU A 185 20.87 3.59 7.32
CA GLU A 185 21.03 3.86 8.75
C GLU A 185 19.92 4.76 9.31
N LYS A 186 19.52 5.79 8.55
CA LYS A 186 18.52 6.77 8.98
C LYS A 186 17.09 6.29 8.80
N TYR A 187 16.78 5.65 7.66
CA TYR A 187 15.40 5.37 7.24
C TYR A 187 15.08 3.89 7.11
N GLY A 188 16.08 2.99 7.15
CA GLY A 188 15.89 1.55 7.00
C GLY A 188 15.07 0.89 8.11
N SER A 189 14.92 1.54 9.26
CA SER A 189 14.02 1.07 10.32
C SER A 189 12.53 1.21 9.97
N ARG A 190 12.19 2.12 9.05
CA ARG A 190 10.81 2.45 8.67
C ARG A 190 10.48 2.06 7.23
N PHE A 191 11.46 2.04 6.33
CA PHE A 191 11.26 1.79 4.92
C PHE A 191 12.21 0.71 4.44
N ASP A 192 11.70 -0.20 3.61
CA ASP A 192 12.56 -1.05 2.80
C ASP A 192 13.18 -0.20 1.69
N ILE A 193 14.50 -0.25 1.57
CA ILE A 193 15.26 0.60 0.65
C ILE A 193 15.89 -0.28 -0.43
N VAL A 194 15.53 -0.03 -1.68
CA VAL A 194 15.99 -0.78 -2.84
C VAL A 194 16.94 0.09 -3.68
N PRO A 195 18.24 -0.25 -3.78
CA PRO A 195 19.16 0.45 -4.67
C PRO A 195 18.93 0.04 -6.12
N THR A 196 18.97 1.00 -7.03
CA THR A 196 18.78 0.78 -8.48
C THR A 196 19.70 1.70 -9.29
N SER A 197 20.17 1.21 -10.44
CA SER A 197 20.76 2.06 -11.47
C SER A 197 20.11 1.77 -12.81
N VAL A 198 19.31 2.71 -13.29
CA VAL A 198 18.71 2.66 -14.63
C VAL A 198 19.79 2.71 -15.72
N LYS A 199 20.89 3.45 -15.48
CA LYS A 199 21.96 3.61 -16.45
C LYS A 199 22.75 2.31 -16.66
N GLN A 200 23.00 1.57 -15.58
CA GLN A 200 23.73 0.30 -15.63
C GLN A 200 22.81 -0.92 -15.75
N ASN A 201 21.48 -0.71 -15.80
CA ASN A 201 20.48 -1.77 -15.76
C ASN A 201 20.63 -2.69 -14.53
N GLU A 202 20.98 -2.11 -13.39
CA GLU A 202 21.25 -2.82 -12.14
C GLU A 202 20.03 -2.82 -11.22
N ASN A 203 19.70 -4.02 -10.72
CA ASN A 203 18.69 -4.29 -9.69
C ASN A 203 17.25 -3.84 -9.99
N LEU A 204 16.87 -3.74 -11.27
CA LEU A 204 15.49 -3.46 -11.68
C LEU A 204 14.53 -4.61 -11.34
N ASP A 205 15.02 -5.86 -11.43
CA ASP A 205 14.26 -7.04 -11.02
C ASP A 205 14.00 -7.05 -9.50
N GLY A 206 15.02 -6.71 -8.70
CA GLY A 206 14.89 -6.59 -7.25
C GLY A 206 13.87 -5.54 -6.83
N MET A 207 13.81 -4.41 -7.54
CA MET A 207 12.75 -3.41 -7.35
C MET A 207 11.36 -3.97 -7.68
N SER A 208 11.23 -4.73 -8.77
CA SER A 208 9.96 -5.33 -9.16
C SER A 208 9.44 -6.33 -8.12
N TRP A 209 10.34 -7.16 -7.57
CA TRP A 209 10.04 -8.06 -6.46
C TRP A 209 9.70 -7.32 -5.16
N ALA A 210 10.43 -6.25 -4.85
CA ALA A 210 10.10 -5.43 -3.68
C ALA A 210 8.69 -4.83 -3.78
N PHE A 211 8.25 -4.41 -4.98
CA PHE A 211 6.85 -4.01 -5.18
C PHE A 211 5.88 -5.15 -4.93
N TYR A 212 6.16 -6.35 -5.44
CA TYR A 212 5.30 -7.52 -5.21
C TYR A 212 5.12 -7.80 -3.73
N ASP A 213 6.21 -7.83 -2.97
CA ASP A 213 6.19 -8.10 -1.53
C ASP A 213 5.42 -7.00 -0.78
N HIS A 214 5.56 -5.73 -1.16
CA HIS A 214 4.85 -4.62 -0.52
C HIS A 214 3.37 -4.50 -0.90
N LEU A 215 2.90 -5.20 -1.92
CA LEU A 215 1.50 -5.15 -2.30
C LEU A 215 0.63 -6.07 -1.42
N ASP A 216 1.22 -7.00 -0.65
CA ASP A 216 0.52 -8.02 0.16
C ASP A 216 -0.60 -8.69 -0.65
N ILE A 217 -0.25 -9.27 -1.81
CA ILE A 217 -1.20 -9.88 -2.74
C ILE A 217 -1.03 -11.40 -2.83
N LEU A 218 -2.13 -12.07 -3.16
CA LEU A 218 -2.25 -13.49 -3.41
C LEU A 218 -2.62 -13.72 -4.88
N ARG A 219 -1.98 -14.71 -5.50
CA ARG A 219 -2.31 -15.21 -6.84
C ARG A 219 -3.16 -16.46 -6.70
N VAL A 220 -4.38 -16.39 -7.24
CA VAL A 220 -5.35 -17.48 -7.17
C VAL A 220 -5.71 -17.90 -8.59
N TYR A 221 -5.38 -19.12 -8.96
CA TYR A 221 -5.60 -19.65 -10.30
C TYR A 221 -6.98 -20.30 -10.38
N THR A 222 -7.71 -20.02 -11.46
CA THR A 222 -8.97 -20.72 -11.71
C THR A 222 -8.75 -21.99 -12.52
N LYS A 223 -9.60 -22.98 -12.30
CA LYS A 223 -9.58 -24.25 -13.03
C LYS A 223 -11.00 -24.71 -13.31
N ILE A 224 -11.29 -24.99 -14.58
CA ILE A 224 -12.54 -25.63 -15.00
C ILE A 224 -12.43 -27.15 -14.78
N PRO A 225 -13.48 -27.85 -14.30
CA PRO A 225 -13.47 -29.29 -14.16
C PRO A 225 -13.00 -29.98 -15.46
N GLY A 226 -12.02 -30.88 -15.36
CA GLY A 226 -11.48 -31.63 -16.50
C GLY A 226 -10.48 -30.88 -17.39
N LYS A 227 -10.23 -29.58 -17.15
CA LYS A 227 -9.23 -28.80 -17.88
C LYS A 227 -7.97 -28.54 -17.05
N LYS A 228 -6.91 -28.05 -17.72
CA LYS A 228 -5.74 -27.46 -17.02
C LYS A 228 -6.17 -26.18 -16.29
N ARG A 229 -5.38 -25.77 -15.30
CA ARG A 229 -5.58 -24.45 -14.66
C ARG A 229 -5.31 -23.36 -15.71
N GLU A 230 -5.93 -22.20 -15.53
CA GLU A 230 -5.59 -21.01 -16.30
C GLU A 230 -4.19 -20.53 -15.91
N ASP A 231 -3.45 -19.97 -16.88
CA ASP A 231 -2.11 -19.43 -16.65
C ASP A 231 -2.15 -18.06 -15.96
N ARG A 232 -3.22 -17.29 -16.18
CA ARG A 232 -3.41 -15.98 -15.56
C ARG A 232 -4.11 -16.13 -14.20
N PRO A 233 -3.50 -15.67 -13.10
CA PRO A 233 -4.13 -15.69 -11.79
C PRO A 233 -5.12 -14.54 -11.63
N ILE A 234 -6.03 -14.72 -10.69
CA ILE A 234 -6.77 -13.65 -10.03
C ILE A 234 -5.88 -13.12 -8.91
N VAL A 235 -5.53 -11.84 -8.97
CA VAL A 235 -4.77 -11.17 -7.91
C VAL A 235 -5.74 -10.64 -6.86
N LEU A 236 -5.53 -10.98 -5.59
CA LEU A 236 -6.38 -10.58 -4.46
C LEU A 236 -5.50 -10.07 -3.31
N PRO A 237 -5.98 -9.18 -2.42
CA PRO A 237 -5.25 -8.84 -1.21
C PRO A 237 -5.03 -10.05 -0.30
N GLU A 238 -3.97 -10.06 0.50
CA GLU A 238 -3.76 -11.05 1.54
C GLU A 238 -4.92 -11.05 2.55
N GLY A 239 -5.29 -12.24 3.04
CA GLY A 239 -6.45 -12.45 3.89
C GLY A 239 -7.78 -12.62 3.14
N SER A 240 -7.77 -12.54 1.80
CA SER A 240 -8.96 -12.79 0.98
C SER A 240 -9.49 -14.22 1.12
N VAL A 241 -10.80 -14.38 0.93
CA VAL A 241 -11.51 -15.65 0.99
C VAL A 241 -12.03 -16.08 -0.39
N VAL A 242 -12.56 -17.31 -0.48
CA VAL A 242 -13.14 -17.86 -1.71
C VAL A 242 -14.21 -16.95 -2.31
N GLU A 243 -14.99 -16.25 -1.48
CA GLU A 243 -15.97 -15.27 -1.95
C GLU A 243 -15.35 -14.14 -2.77
N ASP A 244 -14.22 -13.58 -2.33
CA ASP A 244 -13.54 -12.49 -3.03
C ASP A 244 -13.07 -12.94 -4.42
N ALA A 245 -12.54 -14.16 -4.51
CA ALA A 245 -12.15 -14.77 -5.78
C ALA A 245 -13.37 -15.03 -6.67
N ALA A 246 -14.45 -15.59 -6.12
CA ALA A 246 -15.69 -15.86 -6.85
C ALA A 246 -16.34 -14.58 -7.39
N SER A 247 -16.33 -13.51 -6.60
CA SER A 247 -16.84 -12.19 -6.96
C SER A 247 -16.07 -11.58 -8.14
N LYS A 248 -14.72 -11.72 -8.15
CA LYS A 248 -13.88 -11.29 -9.28
C LYS A 248 -14.10 -12.08 -10.56
N VAL A 249 -14.46 -13.37 -10.47
CA VAL A 249 -14.81 -14.17 -11.64
C VAL A 249 -16.18 -13.75 -12.17
N HIS A 250 -17.22 -13.92 -11.36
CA HIS A 250 -18.58 -13.53 -11.69
C HIS A 250 -19.48 -13.60 -10.45
N LYS A 251 -19.88 -12.43 -9.93
CA LYS A 251 -20.69 -12.31 -8.71
C LYS A 251 -22.00 -13.11 -8.76
N GLU A 252 -22.82 -12.95 -9.80
CA GLU A 252 -24.13 -13.63 -9.86
C GLU A 252 -24.01 -15.16 -9.93
N LEU A 253 -23.09 -15.69 -10.74
CA LEU A 253 -22.93 -17.13 -10.92
C LEU A 253 -22.28 -17.79 -9.71
N PHE A 254 -21.24 -17.19 -9.15
CA PHE A 254 -20.38 -17.87 -8.18
C PHE A 254 -20.51 -17.37 -6.74
N VAL A 255 -21.28 -16.31 -6.49
CA VAL A 255 -21.66 -15.89 -5.14
C VAL A 255 -23.14 -16.19 -4.90
N GLU A 256 -24.04 -15.69 -5.75
CA GLU A 256 -25.49 -15.85 -5.53
C GLU A 256 -25.99 -17.27 -5.81
N ARG A 257 -25.45 -17.92 -6.84
CA ARG A 257 -25.76 -19.33 -7.18
C ARG A 257 -24.70 -20.31 -6.68
N PHE A 258 -23.92 -19.94 -5.68
CA PHE A 258 -22.82 -20.77 -5.18
C PHE A 258 -23.32 -22.15 -4.73
N ARG A 259 -22.65 -23.21 -5.22
CA ARG A 259 -22.87 -24.59 -4.76
C ARG A 259 -21.74 -25.05 -3.87
N SER A 260 -20.50 -24.93 -4.34
CA SER A 260 -19.29 -25.28 -3.58
C SER A 260 -18.04 -24.80 -4.32
N ALA A 261 -16.95 -24.60 -3.60
CA ALA A 261 -15.63 -24.44 -4.20
C ALA A 261 -14.77 -25.67 -3.88
N THR A 262 -13.84 -26.00 -4.76
CA THR A 262 -12.77 -26.97 -4.48
C THR A 262 -11.44 -26.26 -4.59
N ILE A 263 -10.66 -26.27 -3.51
CA ILE A 263 -9.28 -25.81 -3.51
C ILE A 263 -8.38 -27.00 -3.80
N ILE A 264 -7.39 -26.76 -4.66
CA ILE A 264 -6.40 -27.75 -5.08
C ILE A 264 -5.02 -27.20 -4.73
N ARG A 265 -4.32 -27.91 -3.83
CA ARG A 265 -2.96 -27.59 -3.36
C ARG A 265 -2.11 -28.83 -3.52
N GLU A 266 -1.18 -28.85 -4.46
CA GLU A 266 -0.39 -30.05 -4.74
C GLU A 266 0.58 -30.43 -3.61
N HIS A 267 0.95 -29.46 -2.78
CA HIS A 267 1.89 -29.61 -1.67
C HIS A 267 1.23 -29.97 -0.33
N ASP A 268 -0.10 -29.88 -0.23
CA ASP A 268 -0.83 -30.20 0.99
C ASP A 268 -1.04 -31.70 1.15
N LYS A 269 -1.13 -32.16 2.42
CA LYS A 269 -1.52 -33.55 2.74
C LYS A 269 -2.86 -33.93 2.10
N ILE A 270 -3.78 -32.98 2.05
CA ILE A 270 -5.09 -33.12 1.39
C ILE A 270 -5.05 -32.25 0.14
N LYS A 271 -4.77 -32.89 -1.01
CA LYS A 271 -4.58 -32.17 -2.26
C LYS A 271 -5.82 -31.46 -2.78
N ARG A 272 -7.00 -31.99 -2.48
CA ARG A 272 -8.28 -31.45 -2.94
C ARG A 272 -9.24 -31.35 -1.77
N ARG A 273 -9.70 -30.13 -1.50
CA ARG A 273 -10.62 -29.87 -0.41
C ARG A 273 -11.84 -29.12 -0.92
N GLN A 274 -13.02 -29.65 -0.64
CA GLN A 274 -14.26 -28.90 -0.86
C GLN A 274 -14.47 -27.92 0.29
N VAL A 275 -14.75 -26.67 -0.06
CA VAL A 275 -14.84 -25.54 0.89
C VAL A 275 -16.01 -24.62 0.55
N GLY A 276 -16.38 -23.78 1.51
CA GLY A 276 -17.38 -22.73 1.34
C GLY A 276 -16.74 -21.37 1.00
N LEU A 277 -17.60 -20.35 0.89
CA LEU A 277 -17.22 -18.97 0.53
C LEU A 277 -16.25 -18.31 1.54
N ASN A 278 -16.41 -18.58 2.84
CA ASN A 278 -15.59 -17.98 3.90
C ASN A 278 -14.23 -18.66 4.10
N TYR A 279 -13.84 -19.58 3.21
CA TYR A 279 -12.57 -20.28 3.38
C TYR A 279 -11.41 -19.38 2.97
N PRO A 280 -10.35 -19.24 3.79
CA PRO A 280 -9.22 -18.38 3.51
C PRO A 280 -8.35 -18.93 2.38
N LEU A 281 -7.97 -18.07 1.44
CA LEU A 281 -7.10 -18.40 0.32
C LEU A 281 -5.62 -18.22 0.70
N GLN A 282 -4.75 -18.88 -0.05
CA GLN A 282 -3.29 -18.76 0.04
C GLN A 282 -2.70 -18.46 -1.34
N ASP A 283 -1.50 -17.87 -1.37
CA ASP A 283 -0.81 -17.61 -2.64
C ASP A 283 -0.54 -18.93 -3.36
N GLY A 284 -0.81 -18.95 -4.67
CA GLY A 284 -0.67 -20.14 -5.49
C GLY A 284 -1.89 -21.06 -5.53
N ASP A 285 -2.95 -20.78 -4.77
CA ASP A 285 -4.13 -21.63 -4.70
C ASP A 285 -4.78 -21.83 -6.08
N VAL A 286 -5.20 -23.06 -6.37
CA VAL A 286 -6.00 -23.37 -7.55
C VAL A 286 -7.44 -23.63 -7.13
N ILE A 287 -8.38 -22.82 -7.60
CA ILE A 287 -9.80 -22.90 -7.26
C ILE A 287 -10.64 -23.43 -8.42
N GLN A 288 -11.59 -24.29 -8.09
CA GLN A 288 -12.63 -24.76 -8.99
C GLN A 288 -13.99 -24.40 -8.38
N LEU A 289 -14.71 -23.48 -9.01
CA LEU A 289 -16.01 -23.00 -8.54
C LEU A 289 -17.14 -23.80 -9.19
N ALA A 290 -18.14 -24.17 -8.39
CA ALA A 290 -19.37 -24.80 -8.86
C ALA A 290 -20.57 -23.95 -8.46
N HIS A 291 -21.50 -23.78 -9.39
CA HIS A 291 -22.76 -23.08 -9.20
C HIS A 291 -23.94 -24.06 -9.34
N ARG A 292 -25.13 -23.61 -8.92
CA ARG A 292 -26.39 -24.34 -9.03
C ARG A 292 -27.08 -24.12 -10.37
#